data_AF-A0A2E0RYX3-F1
#
_entry.id   AF-A0A2E0RYX3-F1
#
_cell.length_a   1.000
_cell.length_b   1.000
_cell.length_c   1.000
_cell.angle_alpha   90.00
_cell.angle_beta   90.00
_cell.angle_gamma   90.00
#
_symmetry.space_group_name_H-M   'P 1'
#
loop_
_entity.id
_entity.type
_entity.pdbx_description
1 polymer ?
#
loop_
_entity_poly.entity_id
_entity_poly.type
_entity_poly.pdbx_seq_one_letter_code
_entity_poly.pdbx_strand_id
1 'polypeptide(L)'
;MIKIIIVFLFTFVACGVPPEDWKDTRPSDEQWMASMDASLEKWIVASQYLPKEKLQGLQRAGFFEIGDSIYSHHCDSHGNMIRLKYNEENNTWKQIKYETLGCVESL
;
A
#
# COMPACT_ATOMS: atom_id res chain seq x y z
N MET A 1 37.05 29.83 13.10
CA MET A 1 35.99 29.45 14.07
C MET A 1 34.57 29.86 13.64
N ILE A 2 34.33 31.05 13.08
CA ILE A 2 32.98 31.51 12.66
C ILE A 2 32.36 30.64 11.54
N LYS A 3 33.16 30.15 10.58
CA LYS A 3 32.65 29.29 9.48
C LYS A 3 32.16 27.91 9.95
N ILE A 4 32.64 27.39 11.08
CA ILE A 4 32.22 26.08 11.61
C ILE A 4 30.86 26.19 12.34
N ILE A 5 30.58 27.35 12.95
CA ILE A 5 29.33 27.62 13.68
C ILE A 5 28.14 27.76 12.72
N ILE A 6 28.35 28.33 11.53
CA ILE A 6 27.29 28.50 10.52
C ILE A 6 26.86 27.14 9.91
N VAL A 7 27.81 26.21 9.75
CA VAL A 7 27.52 24.88 9.21
C VAL A 7 26.75 24.02 10.21
N PHE A 8 27.00 24.19 11.52
CA PHE A 8 26.27 23.50 12.57
C PHE A 8 24.83 24.00 12.76
N LEU A 9 24.50 25.23 12.38
CA LEU A 9 23.13 25.77 12.55
C LEU A 9 22.13 25.23 11.52
N PHE A 10 22.59 24.84 10.33
CA PHE A 10 21.73 24.37 9.25
C PHE A 10 21.33 22.90 9.37
N THR A 11 22.03 22.09 10.17
CA THR A 11 21.77 20.65 10.29
C THR A 11 20.71 20.27 11.34
N PHE A 12 20.32 21.18 12.23
CA PHE A 12 19.42 20.86 13.37
C PHE A 12 17.96 21.30 13.18
N VAL A 13 17.62 22.07 12.14
CA VAL A 13 16.25 22.64 11.99
C VAL A 13 15.45 21.97 10.87
N ALA A 14 16.04 21.05 10.12
CA ALA A 14 15.32 20.27 9.10
C ALA A 14 14.56 19.08 9.72
N CYS A 15 13.85 19.29 10.83
CA CYS A 15 12.72 18.43 11.16
C CYS A 15 11.56 18.95 10.32
N GLY A 16 11.06 18.14 9.39
CA GLY A 16 10.00 18.51 8.45
C GLY A 16 8.70 18.87 9.15
N VAL A 17 8.60 20.10 9.67
CA VAL A 17 7.35 20.70 10.11
C VAL A 17 6.49 20.88 8.85
N PRO A 18 5.33 20.23 8.77
CA PRO A 18 4.44 20.40 7.62
C PRO A 18 4.08 21.87 7.46
N PRO A 19 4.00 22.40 6.22
CA PRO A 19 3.54 23.76 5.96
C PRO A 19 2.23 24.05 6.70
N GLU A 20 2.05 25.25 7.26
CA GLU A 20 0.89 25.60 8.10
C GLU A 20 -0.48 25.34 7.43
N ASP A 21 -0.51 25.41 6.09
CA ASP A 21 -1.67 25.26 5.20
C ASP A 21 -1.90 23.82 4.71
N TRP A 22 -1.16 22.83 5.21
CA TRP A 22 -1.30 21.44 4.77
C TRP A 22 -2.73 20.89 4.89
N LYS A 23 -3.51 21.38 5.86
CA LYS A 23 -4.91 20.99 6.08
C LYS A 23 -5.86 21.48 4.98
N ASP A 24 -5.48 22.53 4.27
CA ASP A 24 -6.28 23.17 3.22
C ASP A 24 -5.95 22.64 1.82
N THR A 25 -4.90 21.82 1.69
CA THR A 25 -4.49 21.17 0.43
C THR A 25 -5.31 19.93 0.08
N ARG A 26 -6.11 19.41 1.01
CA ARG A 26 -7.00 18.27 0.74
C ARG A 26 -8.22 18.76 -0.05
N PRO A 27 -8.48 18.23 -1.27
CA PRO A 27 -9.70 18.55 -2.00
C PRO A 27 -10.93 18.13 -1.20
N SER A 28 -12.07 18.80 -1.44
CA SER A 28 -13.35 18.37 -0.86
C SER A 28 -13.65 16.92 -1.25
N ASP A 29 -14.42 16.19 -0.43
CA ASP A 29 -14.74 14.79 -0.73
C ASP A 29 -15.43 14.67 -2.11
N GLU A 30 -16.25 15.64 -2.50
CA GLU A 30 -16.88 15.71 -3.82
C GLU A 30 -15.86 15.87 -4.95
N GLN A 31 -14.89 16.78 -4.79
CA GLN A 31 -13.82 17.00 -5.77
C GLN A 31 -12.86 15.81 -5.83
N TRP A 32 -12.61 15.17 -4.69
CA TRP A 32 -11.78 13.97 -4.58
C TRP A 32 -12.44 12.79 -5.31
N MET A 33 -13.73 12.54 -5.05
CA MET A 33 -14.51 11.51 -5.74
C MET A 33 -14.66 11.80 -7.24
N ALA A 34 -14.83 13.06 -7.64
CA ALA A 34 -14.90 13.46 -9.05
C ALA A 34 -13.56 13.32 -9.80
N SER A 35 -12.44 13.39 -9.07
CA SER A 35 -11.09 13.16 -9.61
C SER A 35 -10.66 11.69 -9.58
N MET A 36 -11.49 10.82 -9.02
CA MET A 36 -11.15 9.42 -8.77
C MET A 36 -11.35 8.60 -10.04
N ASP A 37 -10.27 7.97 -10.51
CA ASP A 37 -10.34 7.02 -11.63
C ASP A 37 -11.13 5.76 -11.22
N ALA A 38 -11.85 5.16 -12.17
CA ALA A 38 -12.58 3.92 -11.99
C ALA A 38 -11.70 2.78 -11.47
N SER A 39 -10.40 2.79 -11.80
CA SER A 39 -9.44 1.83 -11.24
C SER A 39 -9.37 1.91 -9.71
N LEU A 40 -9.31 3.12 -9.13
CA LEU A 40 -9.21 3.35 -7.69
C LEU A 40 -10.45 2.86 -6.93
N GLU A 41 -11.63 3.01 -7.52
CA GLU A 41 -12.87 2.46 -6.97
C GLU A 41 -12.79 0.93 -6.83
N LYS A 42 -12.27 0.23 -7.86
CA LYS A 42 -12.13 -1.23 -7.83
C LYS A 42 -11.20 -1.70 -6.71
N TRP A 43 -10.08 -1.01 -6.48
CA TRP A 43 -9.15 -1.34 -5.40
C TRP A 43 -9.76 -1.16 -4.02
N ILE A 44 -10.51 -0.07 -3.83
CA ILE A 44 -11.21 0.21 -2.57
C ILE A 44 -12.17 -0.94 -2.27
N VAL A 45 -13.02 -1.32 -3.23
CA VAL A 45 -13.99 -2.42 -3.07
C VAL A 45 -13.26 -3.74 -2.82
N ALA A 46 -12.30 -4.12 -3.66
CA ALA A 46 -11.58 -5.38 -3.54
C ALA A 46 -10.90 -5.55 -2.17
N SER A 47 -10.32 -4.47 -1.63
CA SER A 47 -9.64 -4.48 -0.33
C SER A 47 -10.59 -4.76 0.85
N GLN A 48 -11.86 -4.38 0.75
CA GLN A 48 -12.87 -4.60 1.79
C GLN A 48 -13.25 -6.09 1.90
N TYR A 49 -13.25 -6.79 0.78
CA TYR A 49 -13.63 -8.21 0.71
C TYR A 49 -12.46 -9.19 0.90
N LEU A 50 -11.26 -8.69 1.18
CA LEU A 50 -10.09 -9.54 1.42
C LEU A 50 -10.30 -10.44 2.66
N PRO A 51 -10.15 -11.77 2.56
CA PRO A 51 -10.51 -12.70 3.63
C PRO A 51 -9.48 -12.67 4.77
N LYS A 52 -9.67 -11.79 5.74
CA LYS A 52 -8.73 -11.52 6.84
C LYS A 52 -8.40 -12.77 7.65
N GLU A 53 -9.37 -13.65 7.85
CA GLU A 53 -9.24 -14.89 8.63
C GLU A 53 -8.26 -15.87 7.97
N LYS A 54 -8.27 -15.94 6.62
CA LYS A 54 -7.38 -16.82 5.85
C LYS A 54 -5.96 -16.29 5.73
N LEU A 55 -5.76 -15.01 6.06
CA LEU A 55 -4.50 -14.29 5.91
C LEU A 55 -3.78 -14.11 7.24
N GLN A 56 -4.30 -14.67 8.33
CA GLN A 56 -3.64 -14.63 9.64
C GLN A 56 -2.27 -15.31 9.58
N GLY A 57 -1.27 -14.64 10.14
CA GLY A 57 0.11 -15.12 10.12
C GLY A 57 0.88 -14.84 8.82
N LEU A 58 0.23 -14.26 7.81
CA LEU A 58 0.89 -13.83 6.57
C LEU A 58 1.12 -12.32 6.56
N GLN A 59 2.29 -11.92 6.07
CA GLN A 59 2.63 -10.53 5.82
C GLN A 59 2.03 -10.07 4.50
N ARG A 60 1.50 -8.83 4.46
CA ARG A 60 0.96 -8.24 3.22
C ARG A 60 2.11 -7.78 2.34
N ALA A 61 2.22 -8.35 1.13
CA ALA A 61 3.25 -7.98 0.17
C ALA A 61 2.79 -6.90 -0.82
N GLY A 62 1.48 -6.80 -1.06
CA GLY A 62 0.91 -5.71 -1.86
C GLY A 62 -0.31 -6.12 -2.66
N PHE A 63 -0.77 -5.16 -3.44
CA PHE A 63 -1.94 -5.22 -4.31
C PHE A 63 -1.46 -4.90 -5.73
N PHE A 64 -1.78 -5.75 -6.70
CA PHE A 64 -1.25 -5.66 -8.07
C PHE A 64 -2.37 -5.78 -9.11
N GLU A 65 -2.34 -4.94 -10.14
CA GLU A 65 -3.21 -5.04 -11.30
C GLU A 65 -2.39 -5.61 -12.45
N ILE A 66 -2.84 -6.73 -13.00
CA ILE A 66 -2.16 -7.42 -14.09
C ILE A 66 -3.20 -7.75 -15.15
N GLY A 67 -3.18 -6.98 -16.24
CA GLY A 67 -4.32 -6.89 -17.15
C GLY A 67 -5.54 -6.34 -16.41
N ASP A 68 -6.73 -6.84 -16.73
CA ASP A 68 -7.99 -6.38 -16.13
C ASP A 68 -8.34 -7.13 -14.84
N SER A 69 -7.35 -7.42 -13.99
CA SER A 69 -7.57 -8.23 -12.78
C SER A 69 -6.74 -7.74 -11.62
N ILE A 70 -7.39 -7.68 -10.46
CA ILE A 70 -6.79 -7.33 -9.19
C ILE A 70 -6.23 -8.58 -8.51
N TYR A 71 -5.02 -8.46 -7.99
CA TYR A 71 -4.31 -9.48 -7.24
C TYR A 71 -3.86 -8.93 -5.89
N SER A 72 -3.78 -9.81 -4.90
CA SER A 72 -3.20 -9.52 -3.60
C SER A 72 -2.17 -10.58 -3.26
N HIS A 73 -0.97 -10.14 -2.88
CA HIS A 73 0.14 -11.02 -2.52
C HIS A 73 0.35 -11.00 -1.00
N HIS A 74 0.59 -12.20 -0.46
CA HIS A 74 0.88 -12.37 0.96
C HIS A 74 2.03 -13.36 1.14
N CYS A 75 2.93 -13.07 2.08
CA CYS A 75 4.12 -13.87 2.36
C CYS A 75 4.00 -14.56 3.72
N ASP A 76 4.52 -15.78 3.84
CA ASP A 76 4.80 -16.39 5.14
C ASP A 76 6.21 -16.03 5.63
N SER A 77 6.55 -16.46 6.85
CA SER A 77 7.85 -16.19 7.49
C SER A 77 9.03 -16.86 6.79
N HIS A 78 8.79 -17.89 5.99
CA HIS A 78 9.83 -18.64 5.26
C HIS A 78 10.09 -18.06 3.86
N GLY A 79 9.47 -16.91 3.55
CA GLY A 79 9.60 -16.28 2.24
C GLY A 79 8.74 -16.91 1.14
N ASN A 80 7.78 -17.78 1.48
CA ASN A 80 6.83 -18.28 0.47
C ASN A 80 5.71 -17.26 0.26
N MET A 81 5.23 -17.16 -0.98
CA MET A 81 4.20 -16.20 -1.39
C MET A 81 2.94 -16.93 -1.87
N ILE A 82 1.77 -16.49 -1.41
CA ILE A 82 0.48 -16.77 -2.06
C ILE A 82 0.02 -15.60 -2.91
N ARG A 83 -0.60 -15.90 -4.05
CA ARG A 83 -1.27 -14.92 -4.91
C ARG A 83 -2.76 -15.18 -4.92
N LEU A 84 -3.52 -14.21 -4.42
CA LEU A 84 -4.97 -14.19 -4.51
C LEU A 84 -5.39 -13.36 -5.73
N LYS A 85 -6.35 -13.85 -6.50
CA LYS A 85 -7.04 -13.10 -7.56
C LYS A 85 -8.43 -12.71 -7.07
N TYR A 86 -8.80 -11.45 -7.29
CA TYR A 86 -10.14 -10.95 -7.00
C TYR A 86 -11.12 -11.36 -8.11
N ASN A 87 -12.33 -11.75 -7.72
CA ASN A 87 -13.46 -11.95 -8.61
C ASN A 87 -14.46 -10.81 -8.40
N GLU A 88 -14.57 -9.93 -9.40
CA GLU A 88 -15.44 -8.75 -9.37
C GLU A 88 -16.94 -9.10 -9.40
N GLU A 89 -17.34 -10.27 -9.93
CA GLU A 89 -18.75 -10.63 -10.07
C GLU A 89 -19.42 -10.96 -8.73
N ASN A 90 -18.65 -11.53 -7.80
CA ASN A 90 -19.17 -12.01 -6.52
C ASN A 90 -18.37 -11.51 -5.31
N ASN A 91 -17.45 -10.57 -5.51
CA ASN A 91 -16.59 -9.99 -4.48
C ASN A 91 -15.83 -11.03 -3.66
N THR A 92 -15.29 -12.07 -4.31
CA THR A 92 -14.52 -13.12 -3.63
C THR A 92 -13.05 -13.14 -4.04
N TRP A 93 -12.24 -13.77 -3.20
CA TRP A 93 -10.82 -13.98 -3.46
C TRP A 93 -10.52 -15.46 -3.61
N LYS A 94 -9.78 -15.81 -4.68
CA LYS A 94 -9.32 -17.17 -4.93
C LYS A 94 -7.79 -17.20 -4.99
N GLN A 95 -7.18 -18.13 -4.26
CA GLN A 95 -5.75 -18.39 -4.42
C GLN A 95 -5.51 -19.04 -5.79
N ILE A 96 -4.67 -18.40 -6.59
CA ILE A 96 -4.32 -18.87 -7.94
C ILE A 96 -2.87 -19.34 -8.04
N LYS A 97 -2.01 -18.96 -7.09
CA LYS A 97 -0.60 -19.33 -7.09
C LYS A 97 -0.07 -19.47 -5.68
N TYR A 98 0.89 -20.38 -5.52
CA TYR A 98 1.80 -20.49 -4.40
C TYR A 98 3.22 -20.56 -4.98
N GLU A 99 4.14 -19.74 -4.47
CA GLU A 99 5.53 -19.67 -4.92
C GLU A 99 6.46 -19.77 -3.72
N THR A 100 7.38 -20.73 -3.75
CA THR A 100 8.46 -20.81 -2.77
C THR A 100 9.50 -19.74 -3.08
N LEU A 101 10.06 -19.09 -2.06
CA LEU A 101 11.03 -17.99 -2.22
C LEU A 101 10.46 -16.81 -3.06
N GLY A 102 9.14 -16.63 -3.07
CA GLY A 102 8.49 -15.51 -3.74
C GLY A 102 8.66 -14.18 -3.00
N CYS A 103 9.08 -14.25 -1.74
CA CYS A 103 9.39 -13.11 -0.89
C CYS A 103 10.78 -13.27 -0.27
N VAL A 104 11.33 -12.16 0.23
CA VAL A 104 12.52 -12.23 1.09
C VAL A 104 12.11 -12.89 2.41
N GLU A 105 12.87 -13.88 2.85
CA GLU A 105 12.69 -14.50 4.15
C GLU A 105 12.84 -13.44 5.25
N SER A 106 11.83 -13.32 6.11
CA SER A 106 11.92 -12.44 7.27
C SER A 106 12.80 -13.11 8.31
N LEU A 107 14.07 -12.71 8.36
CA LEU A 107 15.05 -13.09 9.39
C LEU A 107 14.59 -12.71 10.80
#